data_AF-A0A4Q3CKC6-F1
#
_entry.id   AF-A0A4Q3CKC6-F1
#
_cell.length_a   1.000
_cell.length_b   1.000
_cell.length_c   1.000
_cell.angle_alpha   90.00
_cell.angle_beta   90.00
_cell.angle_gamma   90.00
#
_symmetry.space_group_name_H-M   'P 1'
#
loop_
_entity.id
_entity.type
_entity.pdbx_description
1 polymer ?
#
loop_
_entity_poly.entity_id
_entity_poly.type
_entity_poly.pdbx_seq_one_letter_code
_entity_poly.pdbx_strand_id
1 'polypeptide(L)'
;MIGAVAIVVFGGGMVWRMTQPSEREIMEKRLASLPRIEVPAPEFPMPDLSSTNVTVTPPGSVLGTDVSTPPPSAPEKDYTILGSQEARDDLYCAGVASAEFDAKIKTEHPDKVAPLMDVQKKLDSAGIRKLRAEGVSKEGDWAYFTNAFGEKAKADYAASALRIPVTTCVARAAPLPPGDLY
;
A
#
# COMPACT_ATOMS: atom_id res chain seq x y z
N MET A 1 -30.58 29.77 46.01
CA MET A 1 -30.78 31.15 45.51
C MET A 1 -29.42 31.73 45.15
N ILE A 2 -29.29 32.25 43.92
CA ILE A 2 -28.40 33.37 43.49
C ILE A 2 -26.89 33.08 43.65
N GLY A 3 -26.06 32.91 42.63
CA GLY A 3 -26.00 33.55 41.31
C GLY A 3 -24.93 34.64 41.31
N ALA A 4 -23.79 34.41 40.65
CA ALA A 4 -22.87 35.48 40.22
C ALA A 4 -22.07 35.03 39.00
N VAL A 5 -22.46 35.59 37.86
CA VAL A 5 -21.82 35.54 36.54
C VAL A 5 -20.71 36.60 36.52
N ALA A 6 -19.57 36.30 35.89
CA ALA A 6 -18.66 37.31 35.37
C ALA A 6 -18.20 36.94 33.96
N ILE A 7 -18.69 37.73 33.00
CA ILE A 7 -18.35 37.75 31.58
C ILE A 7 -17.07 38.58 31.40
N VAL A 8 -16.12 38.13 30.58
CA VAL A 8 -15.10 39.01 29.99
C VAL A 8 -14.99 38.78 28.46
N VAL A 9 -15.72 39.65 27.75
CA VAL A 9 -15.39 40.43 26.54
C VAL A 9 -14.73 39.73 25.33
N PHE A 10 -15.55 39.50 24.30
CA PHE A 10 -15.16 39.61 22.89
C PHE A 10 -14.93 41.08 22.52
N GLY A 11 -13.81 41.41 21.87
CA GLY A 11 -13.63 42.73 21.25
C GLY A 11 -12.24 43.06 20.73
N GLY A 12 -12.01 42.78 19.43
CA GLY A 12 -11.34 43.70 18.50
C GLY A 12 -9.82 43.87 18.57
N GLY A 13 -9.12 43.31 17.58
CA GLY A 13 -7.75 43.67 17.24
C GLY A 13 -7.39 43.21 15.82
N MET A 14 -7.39 44.15 14.88
CA MET A 14 -7.20 43.98 13.45
C MET A 14 -5.87 43.31 13.03
N VAL A 15 -6.00 42.42 12.05
CA VAL A 15 -5.21 42.32 10.80
C VAL A 15 -3.74 42.72 10.89
N TRP A 16 -2.86 41.72 11.00
CA TRP A 16 -1.56 41.71 10.31
C TRP A 16 -1.47 40.45 9.46
N ARG A 17 -2.14 40.47 8.30
CA ARG A 17 -1.80 39.58 7.17
C ARG A 17 -0.58 40.17 6.48
N MET A 18 0.61 39.88 6.99
CA MET A 18 1.82 39.99 6.18
C MET A 18 2.00 38.68 5.42
N THR A 19 1.55 38.70 4.16
CA THR A 19 2.16 38.03 3.00
C THR A 19 3.02 36.80 3.31
N GLN A 20 2.36 35.67 3.58
CA GLN A 20 2.99 34.37 3.35
C GLN A 20 2.89 34.08 1.85
N PRO A 21 4.02 33.93 1.13
CA PRO A 21 3.97 33.48 -0.26
C PRO A 21 3.36 32.07 -0.27
N SER A 22 2.37 31.86 -1.13
CA SER A 22 1.72 30.56 -1.26
C SER A 22 2.77 29.51 -1.64
N GLU A 23 2.62 28.27 -1.15
CA GLU A 23 3.51 27.15 -1.49
C GLU A 23 3.67 26.97 -3.00
N ARG A 24 2.68 27.45 -3.77
CA ARG A 24 2.66 27.50 -5.23
C ARG A 24 3.77 28.39 -5.82
N GLU A 25 4.04 29.56 -5.24
CA GLU A 25 5.15 30.45 -5.68
C GLU A 25 6.53 29.86 -5.32
N ILE A 26 6.61 29.15 -4.19
CA ILE A 26 7.83 28.44 -3.77
C ILE A 26 8.12 27.28 -4.73
N MET A 27 7.08 26.57 -5.17
CA MET A 27 7.21 25.50 -6.16
C MET A 27 7.62 26.03 -7.54
N GLU A 28 7.04 27.14 -8.01
CA GLU A 28 7.41 27.72 -9.31
C GLU A 28 8.87 28.20 -9.36
N LYS A 29 9.38 28.81 -8.27
CA LYS A 29 10.80 29.16 -8.17
C LYS A 29 11.74 27.94 -8.19
N ARG A 30 11.30 26.78 -7.69
CA ARG A 30 12.07 25.52 -7.74
C ARG A 30 12.09 24.91 -9.13
N LEU A 31 11.00 25.02 -9.90
CA LEU A 31 10.96 24.52 -11.28
C LEU A 31 11.80 25.36 -12.25
N ALA A 32 11.88 26.69 -12.03
CA ALA A 32 12.65 27.59 -12.89
C ALA A 32 14.18 27.48 -12.72
N SER A 33 14.66 26.82 -11.66
CA SER A 33 16.10 26.67 -11.38
C SER A 33 16.66 25.29 -11.75
N LEU A 34 15.90 24.45 -12.46
CA LEU A 34 16.40 23.14 -12.90
C LEU A 34 17.38 23.34 -14.07
N PRO A 35 18.65 22.92 -13.95
CA PRO A 35 19.58 22.94 -15.06
C PRO A 35 19.07 21.99 -16.16
N ARG A 36 19.02 22.48 -17.40
CA ARG A 36 18.67 21.70 -18.58
C ARG A 36 19.79 20.67 -18.81
N ILE A 37 19.52 19.40 -18.54
CA ILE A 37 20.42 18.30 -18.89
C ILE A 37 20.26 18.07 -20.40
N GLU A 38 21.17 18.62 -21.19
CA GLU A 38 21.42 18.18 -22.56
C GLU A 38 22.15 16.84 -22.49
N VAL A 39 21.46 15.77 -22.89
CA VAL A 39 22.08 14.45 -23.06
C VAL A 39 22.79 14.48 -24.41
N PRO A 40 24.13 14.35 -24.47
CA PRO A 40 24.83 14.25 -25.74
C PRO A 40 24.44 12.94 -26.45
N ALA A 41 24.25 13.00 -27.76
CA ALA A 41 23.93 11.84 -28.58
C ALA A 41 25.00 10.75 -28.39
N PRO A 42 24.61 9.49 -28.16
CA PRO A 42 25.59 8.40 -28.09
C PRO A 42 26.13 8.12 -29.49
N GLU A 43 27.38 8.51 -29.75
CA GLU A 43 28.16 8.04 -30.89
C GLU A 43 28.56 6.58 -30.64
N PHE A 44 27.77 5.65 -31.18
CA PHE A 44 28.19 4.26 -31.30
C PHE A 44 29.03 4.11 -32.57
N PRO A 45 30.33 3.72 -32.48
CA PRO A 45 31.10 3.40 -33.68
C PRO A 45 30.54 2.13 -34.31
N MET A 46 30.04 2.25 -35.54
CA MET A 46 29.57 1.14 -36.35
C MET A 46 30.79 0.34 -36.85
N PRO A 47 30.90 -0.97 -36.57
CA PRO A 47 31.99 -1.77 -37.13
C PRO A 47 31.78 -1.97 -38.65
N ASP A 48 32.84 -1.71 -39.42
CA ASP A 48 32.90 -1.90 -40.86
C ASP A 48 32.86 -3.40 -41.21
N LEU A 49 31.85 -3.82 -41.98
CA LEU A 49 31.59 -5.22 -42.38
C LEU A 49 32.22 -5.58 -43.73
N SER A 50 33.17 -4.79 -44.24
CA SER A 50 33.75 -4.94 -45.58
C SER A 50 34.58 -6.21 -45.86
N SER A 51 34.72 -7.17 -44.93
CA SER A 51 35.59 -8.34 -45.15
C SER A 51 34.97 -9.73 -44.97
N THR A 52 33.67 -9.87 -44.68
CA THR A 52 33.11 -11.22 -44.49
C THR A 52 32.39 -11.72 -45.75
N ASN A 53 33.14 -12.44 -46.59
CA ASN A 53 32.57 -13.30 -47.63
C ASN A 53 31.74 -14.42 -46.97
N VAL A 54 30.44 -14.21 -46.81
CA VAL A 54 29.49 -15.27 -46.44
C VAL A 54 28.67 -15.63 -47.67
N THR A 55 28.78 -16.89 -48.08
CA THR A 55 27.98 -17.49 -49.16
C THR A 55 26.49 -17.35 -48.82
N VAL A 56 25.76 -16.61 -49.66
CA VAL A 56 24.30 -16.46 -49.55
C VAL A 56 23.64 -17.77 -49.95
N THR A 57 23.17 -18.52 -48.95
CA THR A 57 22.15 -19.54 -49.16
C THR A 57 20.80 -18.83 -49.03
N PRO A 58 19.85 -18.96 -49.97
CA PRO A 58 18.55 -18.31 -49.85
C PRO A 58 17.85 -18.80 -48.58
N PRO A 59 17.28 -17.91 -47.75
CA PRO A 59 16.57 -18.35 -46.56
C PRO A 59 15.34 -19.14 -46.99
N GLY A 60 15.34 -20.44 -46.68
CA GLY A 60 14.12 -21.22 -46.61
C GLY A 60 13.22 -20.57 -45.58
N SER A 61 12.02 -20.15 -45.99
CA SER A 61 11.00 -19.61 -45.10
C SER A 61 10.57 -20.69 -44.11
N VAL A 62 11.24 -20.73 -42.96
CA VAL A 62 10.72 -21.33 -41.73
C VAL A 62 10.53 -20.18 -40.76
N LEU A 63 9.28 -19.98 -40.37
CA LEU A 63 8.84 -19.00 -39.40
C LEU A 63 9.44 -19.39 -38.02
N GLY A 64 10.69 -18.99 -37.79
CA GLY A 64 11.37 -19.16 -36.51
C GLY A 64 10.79 -18.18 -35.49
N THR A 65 9.78 -18.61 -34.74
CA THR A 65 9.34 -17.98 -33.49
C THR A 65 10.40 -18.18 -32.42
N ASP A 66 11.54 -17.49 -32.53
CA ASP A 66 12.45 -17.28 -31.40
C ASP A 66 11.99 -16.06 -30.61
N VAL A 67 10.79 -16.19 -30.04
CA VAL A 67 10.42 -15.39 -28.87
C VAL A 67 11.19 -16.04 -27.74
N SER A 68 12.26 -15.39 -27.29
CA SER A 68 12.89 -15.69 -26.00
C SER A 68 11.78 -15.59 -24.96
N THR A 69 11.21 -16.74 -24.63
CA THR A 69 10.11 -16.83 -23.68
C THR A 69 10.74 -16.47 -22.35
N PRO A 70 10.29 -15.40 -21.65
CA PRO A 70 10.77 -15.16 -20.31
C PRO A 70 10.60 -16.44 -19.51
N PRO A 71 11.57 -16.81 -18.65
CA PRO A 71 11.46 -18.01 -17.84
C PRO A 71 10.07 -18.03 -17.19
N PRO A 72 9.37 -19.19 -17.15
CA PRO A 72 8.02 -19.25 -16.64
C PRO A 72 8.00 -18.57 -15.28
N SER A 73 7.18 -17.52 -15.15
CA SER A 73 6.95 -16.85 -13.88
C SER A 73 6.70 -17.93 -12.85
N ALA A 74 7.53 -17.95 -11.80
CA ALA A 74 7.30 -18.87 -10.69
C ALA A 74 5.82 -18.74 -10.29
N PRO A 75 5.11 -19.85 -10.03
CA PRO A 75 3.70 -19.79 -9.68
C PRO A 75 3.53 -18.81 -8.53
N GLU A 76 2.58 -17.89 -8.69
CA GLU A 76 2.30 -16.87 -7.69
C GLU A 76 2.01 -17.57 -6.36
N LYS A 77 2.80 -17.25 -5.34
CA LYS A 77 2.69 -17.88 -4.03
C LYS A 77 1.39 -17.42 -3.38
N ASP A 78 0.47 -18.34 -3.13
CA ASP A 78 -0.74 -18.02 -2.38
C ASP A 78 -0.39 -17.84 -0.89
N TYR A 79 -0.35 -16.59 -0.46
CA TYR A 79 -0.07 -16.23 0.94
C TYR A 79 -1.25 -16.53 1.88
N THR A 80 -2.46 -16.75 1.35
CA THR A 80 -3.68 -16.94 2.16
C THR A 80 -3.84 -18.34 2.72
N ILE A 81 -3.03 -19.30 2.24
CA ILE A 81 -3.06 -20.69 2.70
C ILE A 81 -1.93 -21.03 3.68
N LEU A 82 -0.98 -20.12 3.91
CA LEU A 82 0.22 -20.39 4.68
C LEU A 82 0.07 -20.11 6.18
N GLY A 83 0.78 -20.88 6.99
CA GLY A 83 0.77 -20.77 8.44
C GLY A 83 -0.48 -21.33 9.11
N SER A 84 -0.56 -21.11 10.43
CA SER A 84 -1.62 -21.63 11.27
C SER A 84 -2.97 -20.96 10.99
N GLN A 85 -4.06 -21.67 11.31
CA GLN A 85 -5.40 -21.09 11.23
C GLN A 85 -5.52 -19.81 12.08
N GLU A 86 -4.88 -19.77 13.25
CA GLU A 86 -4.92 -18.59 14.12
C GLU A 86 -4.27 -17.38 13.47
N ALA A 87 -3.10 -17.55 12.84
CA ALA A 87 -2.41 -16.47 12.15
C ALA A 87 -3.22 -15.97 10.95
N ARG A 88 -3.75 -16.89 10.15
CA ARG A 88 -4.58 -16.57 8.97
C ARG A 88 -5.87 -15.88 9.36
N ASP A 89 -6.49 -16.27 10.47
CA ASP A 89 -7.69 -15.61 10.95
C ASP A 89 -7.42 -14.20 11.49
N ASP A 90 -6.29 -13.97 12.17
CA ASP A 90 -5.90 -12.63 12.61
C ASP A 90 -5.73 -11.71 11.39
N LEU A 91 -4.98 -12.15 10.38
CA LEU A 91 -4.76 -11.40 9.13
C LEU A 91 -6.06 -11.17 8.36
N TYR A 92 -6.92 -12.20 8.28
CA TYR A 92 -8.24 -12.05 7.68
C TYR A 92 -9.07 -11.00 8.41
N CYS A 93 -9.10 -11.04 9.75
CA CYS A 93 -9.84 -10.08 10.55
C CYS A 93 -9.26 -8.65 10.44
N ALA A 94 -7.96 -8.49 10.26
CA ALA A 94 -7.36 -7.19 9.95
C ALA A 94 -7.92 -6.64 8.63
N GLY A 95 -7.98 -7.48 7.60
CA GLY A 95 -8.62 -7.16 6.32
C GLY A 95 -10.10 -6.78 6.45
N VAL A 96 -10.86 -7.49 7.30
CA VAL A 96 -12.27 -7.17 7.59
C VAL A 96 -12.41 -5.79 8.25
N ALA A 97 -11.55 -5.46 9.22
CA ALA A 97 -11.54 -4.14 9.85
C ALA A 97 -11.20 -3.02 8.86
N SER A 98 -10.26 -3.27 7.94
CA SER A 98 -9.94 -2.35 6.83
C SER A 98 -11.14 -2.16 5.88
N ALA A 99 -11.82 -3.24 5.50
CA ALA A 99 -12.99 -3.17 4.62
C ALA A 99 -14.17 -2.40 5.27
N GLU A 100 -14.42 -2.65 6.56
CA GLU A 100 -15.41 -1.91 7.35
C GLU A 100 -15.07 -0.41 7.42
N PHE A 101 -13.79 -0.07 7.64
CA PHE A 101 -13.33 1.32 7.62
C PHE A 101 -13.58 1.98 6.26
N ASP A 102 -13.17 1.34 5.17
CA ASP A 102 -13.35 1.83 3.79
C ASP A 102 -14.83 2.05 3.45
N ALA A 103 -15.73 1.22 4.01
CA ALA A 103 -17.17 1.36 3.87
C ALA A 103 -17.72 2.54 4.68
N LYS A 104 -17.30 2.68 5.94
CA LYS A 104 -17.88 3.65 6.89
C LYS A 104 -17.30 5.05 6.78
N ILE A 105 -16.03 5.22 6.43
CA ILE A 105 -15.41 6.55 6.32
C ILE A 105 -16.10 7.46 5.30
N LYS A 106 -16.84 6.87 4.34
CA LYS A 106 -17.61 7.60 3.33
C LYS A 106 -18.90 8.23 3.88
N THR A 107 -19.41 7.74 5.01
CA THR A 107 -20.74 8.09 5.54
C THR A 107 -20.71 8.52 7.02
N GLU A 108 -19.68 8.13 7.77
CA GLU A 108 -19.53 8.40 9.19
C GLU A 108 -18.39 9.39 9.49
N HIS A 109 -18.44 10.02 10.67
CA HIS A 109 -17.39 10.93 11.12
C HIS A 109 -16.08 10.15 11.39
N PRO A 110 -14.90 10.69 11.01
CA PRO A 110 -13.61 10.03 11.20
C PRO A 110 -13.36 9.50 12.62
N ASP A 111 -13.78 10.23 13.65
CA ASP A 111 -13.60 9.81 15.05
C ASP A 111 -14.33 8.50 15.40
N LYS A 112 -15.42 8.17 14.69
CA LYS A 112 -16.17 6.93 14.91
C LYS A 112 -15.50 5.72 14.25
N VAL A 113 -14.78 5.95 13.17
CA VAL A 113 -14.16 4.89 12.35
C VAL A 113 -12.67 4.73 12.62
N ALA A 114 -12.00 5.76 13.17
CA ALA A 114 -10.58 5.71 13.54
C ALA A 114 -10.20 4.51 14.43
N PRO A 115 -11.04 4.05 15.39
CA PRO A 115 -10.73 2.84 16.17
C PRO A 115 -10.56 1.57 15.33
N LEU A 116 -11.16 1.48 14.13
CA LEU A 116 -10.98 0.33 13.23
C LEU A 116 -9.55 0.22 12.71
N MET A 117 -8.83 1.33 12.60
CA MET A 117 -7.41 1.32 12.22
C MET A 117 -6.54 0.71 13.33
N ASP A 118 -6.85 0.97 14.61
CA ASP A 118 -6.17 0.32 15.72
C ASP A 118 -6.46 -1.20 15.75
N VAL A 119 -7.73 -1.58 15.53
CA VAL A 119 -8.14 -2.98 15.40
C VAL A 119 -7.35 -3.68 14.28
N GLN A 120 -7.28 -3.06 13.09
CA GLN A 120 -6.51 -3.58 11.96
C GLN A 120 -5.04 -3.78 12.36
N LYS A 121 -4.37 -2.74 12.87
CA LYS A 121 -2.94 -2.81 13.24
C LYS A 121 -2.65 -3.91 14.25
N LYS A 122 -3.48 -4.05 15.29
CA LYS A 122 -3.32 -5.11 16.30
C LYS A 122 -3.39 -6.50 15.69
N LEU A 123 -4.36 -6.72 14.80
CA LEU A 123 -4.59 -8.01 14.15
C LEU A 123 -3.50 -8.33 13.12
N ASP A 124 -3.07 -7.36 12.30
CA ASP A 124 -1.94 -7.53 11.39
C ASP A 124 -0.68 -7.92 12.17
N SER A 125 -0.35 -7.17 13.23
CA SER A 125 0.80 -7.47 14.07
C SER A 125 0.74 -8.81 14.76
N ALA A 126 -0.43 -9.23 15.25
CA ALA A 126 -0.60 -10.53 15.88
C ALA A 126 -0.46 -11.68 14.88
N GLY A 127 -1.08 -11.54 13.70
CA GLY A 127 -1.02 -12.53 12.64
C GLY A 127 0.41 -12.73 12.13
N ILE A 128 1.11 -11.65 11.79
CA ILE A 128 2.51 -11.73 11.33
C ILE A 128 3.44 -12.27 12.42
N ARG A 129 3.23 -11.89 13.68
CA ARG A 129 4.04 -12.41 14.79
C ARG A 129 3.89 -13.93 14.93
N LYS A 130 2.67 -14.45 14.77
CA LYS A 130 2.41 -15.90 14.73
C LYS A 130 3.10 -16.54 13.52
N LEU A 131 2.97 -15.97 12.32
CA LEU A 131 3.65 -16.48 11.12
C LEU A 131 5.18 -16.49 11.26
N ARG A 132 5.76 -15.48 11.92
CA ARG A 132 7.20 -15.43 12.21
C ARG A 132 7.61 -16.48 13.24
N ALA A 133 6.81 -16.68 14.29
CA ALA A 133 7.04 -17.73 15.28
C ALA A 133 6.97 -19.13 14.67
N GLU A 134 6.15 -19.31 13.62
CA GLU A 134 6.04 -20.54 12.85
C GLU A 134 7.14 -20.71 11.78
N GLY A 135 7.98 -19.69 11.57
CA GLY A 135 9.01 -19.69 10.50
C GLY A 135 8.45 -19.53 9.08
N VAL A 136 7.18 -19.16 8.94
CA VAL A 136 6.48 -18.99 7.65
C VAL A 136 6.74 -17.62 7.04
N SER A 137 6.77 -16.58 7.87
CA SER A 137 7.11 -15.20 7.49
C SER A 137 8.54 -14.88 7.92
N LYS A 138 9.25 -14.14 7.07
CA LYS A 138 10.59 -13.60 7.33
C LYS A 138 10.54 -12.08 7.46
N GLU A 139 11.65 -11.47 7.89
CA GLU A 139 11.74 -10.01 7.92
C GLU A 139 11.54 -9.43 6.51
N GLY A 140 10.54 -8.55 6.37
CA GLY A 140 10.23 -7.83 5.13
C GLY A 140 9.11 -8.43 4.25
N ASP A 141 8.67 -9.68 4.46
CA ASP A 141 7.62 -10.30 3.63
C ASP A 141 6.20 -10.08 4.16
N TRP A 142 6.06 -9.44 5.32
CA TRP A 142 4.80 -9.24 6.01
C TRP A 142 3.74 -8.55 5.13
N ALA A 143 4.16 -7.62 4.27
CA ALA A 143 3.27 -6.88 3.39
C ALA A 143 2.55 -7.78 2.38
N TYR A 144 3.19 -8.86 1.93
CA TYR A 144 2.55 -9.81 1.02
C TYR A 144 1.41 -10.55 1.71
N PHE A 145 1.59 -10.92 2.98
CA PHE A 145 0.55 -11.57 3.77
C PHE A 145 -0.61 -10.61 4.07
N THR A 146 -0.32 -9.41 4.60
CA THR A 146 -1.36 -8.44 4.95
C THR A 146 -2.16 -8.00 3.72
N ASN A 147 -1.50 -7.81 2.56
CA ASN A 147 -2.19 -7.44 1.33
C ASN A 147 -3.07 -8.59 0.80
N ALA A 148 -2.56 -9.83 0.77
CA ALA A 148 -3.33 -10.96 0.27
C ALA A 148 -4.59 -11.22 1.11
N PHE A 149 -4.48 -11.14 2.44
CA PHE A 149 -5.64 -11.26 3.32
C PHE A 149 -6.56 -10.04 3.28
N GLY A 150 -6.00 -8.83 3.11
CA GLY A 150 -6.76 -7.60 2.92
C GLY A 150 -7.65 -7.67 1.67
N GLU A 151 -7.10 -8.03 0.52
CA GLU A 151 -7.84 -8.19 -0.73
C GLU A 151 -8.92 -9.27 -0.62
N LYS A 152 -8.57 -10.43 -0.03
CA LYS A 152 -9.55 -11.51 0.21
C LYS A 152 -10.71 -11.05 1.09
N ALA A 153 -10.42 -10.41 2.22
CA ALA A 153 -11.44 -9.94 3.15
C ALA A 153 -12.31 -8.83 2.54
N LYS A 154 -11.73 -7.92 1.74
CA LYS A 154 -12.47 -6.89 1.00
C LYS A 154 -13.43 -7.52 -0.02
N ALA A 155 -12.99 -8.54 -0.76
CA ALA A 155 -13.86 -9.27 -1.67
C ALA A 155 -15.01 -9.96 -0.93
N ASP A 156 -14.72 -10.67 0.16
CA ASP A 156 -15.74 -11.34 0.98
C ASP A 156 -16.71 -10.33 1.61
N TYR A 157 -16.22 -9.17 2.06
CA TYR A 157 -17.04 -8.09 2.59
C TYR A 157 -18.01 -7.55 1.53
N ALA A 158 -17.50 -7.23 0.34
CA ALA A 158 -18.32 -6.75 -0.78
C ALA A 158 -19.36 -7.78 -1.23
N ALA A 159 -19.03 -9.07 -1.14
CA ALA A 159 -19.92 -10.18 -1.45
C ALA A 159 -20.91 -10.50 -0.31
N SER A 160 -20.85 -9.80 0.84
CA SER A 160 -21.62 -10.15 2.05
C SER A 160 -21.41 -11.61 2.49
N ALA A 161 -20.22 -12.14 2.24
CA ALA A 161 -19.83 -13.54 2.46
C ALA A 161 -18.66 -13.66 3.45
N LEU A 162 -18.57 -12.70 4.39
CA LEU A 162 -17.54 -12.70 5.42
C LEU A 162 -17.48 -14.03 6.16
N ARG A 163 -16.31 -14.66 6.14
CA ARG A 163 -16.04 -15.90 6.90
C ARG A 163 -16.11 -15.68 8.40
N ILE A 164 -15.67 -14.50 8.86
CA ILE A 164 -15.72 -14.05 10.25
C ILE A 164 -16.39 -12.67 10.25
N PRO A 165 -17.49 -12.47 11.00
CA PRO A 165 -18.18 -11.18 11.00
C PRO A 165 -17.35 -10.11 11.71
N VAL A 166 -17.58 -8.85 11.34
CA VAL A 166 -16.85 -7.67 11.84
C VAL A 166 -16.80 -7.63 13.37
N THR A 167 -17.93 -7.88 14.05
CA THR A 167 -18.01 -7.86 15.52
C THR A 167 -17.11 -8.89 16.18
N THR A 168 -17.00 -10.08 15.60
CA THR A 168 -16.09 -11.14 16.07
C THR A 168 -14.63 -10.74 15.86
N CYS A 169 -14.30 -10.09 14.73
CA CYS A 169 -12.96 -9.58 14.49
C CYS A 169 -12.55 -8.47 15.47
N VAL A 170 -13.48 -7.56 15.80
CA VAL A 170 -13.24 -6.53 16.84
C VAL A 170 -13.01 -7.17 18.21
N ALA A 171 -13.83 -8.16 18.59
CA ALA A 171 -13.66 -8.88 19.85
C ALA A 171 -12.31 -9.63 19.91
N ARG A 172 -11.87 -10.19 18.79
CA ARG A 172 -10.58 -10.85 18.65
C ARG A 172 -9.39 -9.91 18.83
N ALA A 173 -9.54 -8.64 18.45
CA ALA A 173 -8.49 -7.63 18.61
C ALA A 173 -8.40 -7.06 20.04
N ALA A 174 -9.48 -7.11 20.82
CA ALA A 174 -9.55 -6.51 22.15
C ALA A 174 -8.43 -6.95 23.13
N PRO A 175 -8.05 -8.24 23.23
CA PRO A 175 -6.99 -8.67 24.14
C PRO A 175 -5.57 -8.48 23.56
N LEU A 176 -5.42 -8.04 22.31
CA LEU A 176 -4.12 -7.97 21.64
C LEU A 176 -3.34 -6.72 22.09
N PRO A 177 -2.00 -6.82 22.20
CA PRO A 177 -1.16 -5.66 22.43
C PRO A 177 -1.24 -4.69 21.25
N PRO A 178 -0.83 -3.41 21.42
CA PRO A 178 -0.73 -2.47 20.32
C PRO A 178 0.04 -3.04 19.12
N GLY A 179 -0.41 -2.68 17.91
CA GLY A 179 0.28 -3.05 16.67
C GLY A 179 1.64 -2.36 16.56
N ASP A 180 2.63 -3.12 16.13
CA ASP A 180 4.03 -2.72 15.88
C ASP A 180 4.41 -2.79 14.39
N LEU A 181 3.52 -3.32 13.55
CA LEU A 181 3.57 -3.09 12.12
C LEU A 181 2.99 -1.69 11.90
N TYR A 182 3.70 -0.85 11.13
CA TYR A 182 3.35 0.53 10.75
C TYR A 182 3.55 1.64 11.81
#